data_AF-A0A0M3J7B8-F1
#
_entry.id   AF-A0A0M3J7B8-F1
#
_cell.length_a   1.000
_cell.length_b   1.000
_cell.length_c   1.000
_cell.angle_alpha   90.00
_cell.angle_beta   90.00
_cell.angle_gamma   90.00
#
_symmetry.space_group_name_H-M   'P 1'
#
loop_
_entity.id
_entity.type
_entity.pdbx_description
1 polymer ?
#
loop_
_entity_poly.entity_id
_entity_poly.type
_entity_poly.pdbx_seq_one_letter_code
_entity_poly.pdbx_strand_id
1 'polypeptide(L)'
;RFQKNEVDDTIDFGDGVGLTSEINFDVDSAEIDFGDEGGGIEIEVVGDDQGEFECEFRGQLEDGVARGEEALMLLENIESQKLILSELNELQIFLTSRRTDEMCESSSDIYISGMEDRPALLKAIEISQIDAWLQQVNGVLAKLNDPQKLHLFKIRSSPHYVETLVENLEQKRSIESRYERLRTLMVEGSQEAREAATKAQSQLKDVSIATRVLQKQLEEEISKKYNGRTVNIMGGIQAALMAS
;
A
#
# COMPACT_ATOMS: atom_id res chain seq x y z
N ARG A 1 -45.77 -39.18 2.60
CA ARG A 1 -46.40 -38.41 3.69
C ARG A 1 -45.48 -37.22 3.99
N PHE A 2 -45.70 -36.08 3.34
CA PHE A 2 -45.36 -34.73 3.80
C PHE A 2 -46.13 -33.80 2.86
N GLN A 3 -47.13 -33.15 3.44
CA GLN A 3 -48.12 -32.32 2.77
C GLN A 3 -47.46 -31.03 2.30
N LYS A 4 -47.85 -30.59 1.11
CA LYS A 4 -47.53 -29.29 0.53
C LYS A 4 -48.40 -28.28 1.27
N ASN A 5 -47.81 -27.53 2.21
CA ASN A 5 -48.48 -26.41 2.86
C ASN A 5 -48.50 -25.24 1.86
N GLU A 6 -49.68 -24.99 1.28
CA GLU A 6 -50.03 -23.68 0.74
C GLU A 6 -50.13 -22.73 1.94
N VAL A 7 -49.25 -21.73 1.99
CA VAL A 7 -49.39 -20.61 2.92
C VAL A 7 -49.63 -19.38 2.05
N ASP A 8 -50.78 -18.79 2.34
CA ASP A 8 -51.40 -17.60 1.78
C ASP A 8 -50.48 -16.37 1.92
N ASP A 9 -50.13 -15.73 0.79
CA ASP A 9 -49.40 -14.46 0.74
C ASP A 9 -50.36 -13.28 0.97
N THR A 10 -51.02 -13.27 2.12
CA THR A 10 -51.82 -12.14 2.58
C THR A 10 -51.08 -11.42 3.68
N ILE A 11 -50.64 -10.19 3.39
CA ILE A 11 -50.01 -9.29 4.36
C ILE A 11 -51.10 -8.82 5.34
N ASP A 12 -51.05 -9.34 6.56
CA ASP A 12 -51.90 -8.98 7.70
C ASP A 12 -51.38 -7.68 8.36
N PHE A 13 -52.00 -6.55 8.03
CA PHE A 13 -51.83 -5.31 8.79
C PHE A 13 -52.76 -5.37 10.00
N GLY A 14 -52.26 -5.99 11.07
CA GLY A 14 -52.97 -6.27 12.30
C GLY A 14 -53.96 -5.18 12.71
N ASP A 15 -55.23 -5.60 12.77
CA ASP A 15 -56.33 -4.89 13.38
C ASP A 15 -56.13 -4.75 14.89
N GLY A 16 -56.36 -3.54 15.38
CA GLY A 16 -56.43 -3.22 16.80
C GLY A 16 -55.40 -2.17 17.24
N VAL A 17 -55.68 -0.88 17.01
CA VAL A 17 -56.27 0.01 18.04
C VAL A 17 -56.85 1.26 17.37
N GLY A 18 -58.18 1.38 17.38
CA GLY A 18 -58.96 2.62 17.41
C GLY A 18 -58.59 3.78 16.48
N LEU A 19 -59.12 3.79 15.26
CA LEU A 19 -59.51 5.03 14.59
C LEU A 19 -60.69 4.75 13.66
N THR A 20 -61.90 4.80 14.20
CA THR A 20 -63.14 4.80 13.41
C THR A 20 -63.30 6.15 12.73
N SER A 21 -62.60 6.34 11.61
CA SER A 21 -62.94 7.33 10.59
C SER A 21 -62.57 6.71 9.25
N GLU A 22 -63.58 6.26 8.52
CA GLU A 22 -63.48 5.90 7.12
C GLU A 22 -62.74 7.02 6.38
N ILE A 23 -61.59 6.71 5.77
CA ILE A 23 -60.88 7.67 4.92
C ILE A 23 -61.75 7.88 3.68
N ASN A 24 -62.55 8.93 3.71
CA ASN A 24 -63.40 9.34 2.60
C ASN A 24 -62.51 9.97 1.51
N PHE A 25 -62.39 9.30 0.37
CA PHE A 25 -61.80 9.87 -0.85
C PHE A 25 -62.85 10.62 -1.68
N ASP A 26 -63.85 11.25 -1.02
CA ASP A 26 -64.71 12.23 -1.68
C ASP A 26 -63.84 13.40 -2.11
N VAL A 27 -63.58 13.43 -3.41
CA VAL A 27 -63.05 14.55 -4.16
C VAL A 27 -64.17 15.60 -4.28
N ASP A 28 -64.57 16.16 -3.14
CA ASP A 28 -65.39 17.36 -3.08
C ASP A 28 -64.45 18.57 -3.12
N SER A 29 -64.03 18.90 -4.34
CA SER A 29 -63.66 20.24 -4.84
C SER A 29 -63.00 21.22 -3.85
N ALA A 30 -62.03 20.76 -3.07
CA ALA A 30 -60.97 21.62 -2.56
C ALA A 30 -59.76 21.32 -3.45
N GLU A 31 -59.57 22.16 -4.47
CA GLU A 31 -58.31 22.22 -5.20
C GLU A 31 -57.19 22.27 -4.15
N ILE A 32 -56.25 21.31 -4.25
CA ILE A 32 -55.02 21.39 -3.48
C ILE A 32 -54.29 22.60 -4.07
N ASP A 33 -54.43 23.73 -3.39
CA ASP A 33 -53.86 25.02 -3.75
C ASP A 33 -52.34 24.97 -3.60
N PHE A 34 -51.65 24.81 -4.73
CA PHE A 34 -50.21 24.96 -4.83
C PHE A 34 -49.81 26.41 -5.20
N GLY A 35 -50.65 27.39 -4.85
CA GLY A 35 -50.35 28.82 -4.94
C GLY A 35 -50.11 29.29 -6.37
N ASP A 36 -51.16 29.36 -7.19
CA ASP A 36 -51.14 30.12 -8.45
C ASP A 36 -52.03 31.37 -8.35
N GLU A 37 -51.82 32.15 -7.29
CA GLU A 37 -52.23 33.56 -7.24
C GLU A 37 -51.05 34.42 -6.76
N GLY A 38 -50.16 34.77 -7.70
CA GLY A 38 -49.33 35.97 -7.60
C GLY A 38 -48.25 36.04 -6.52
N GLY A 39 -47.98 34.93 -5.82
CA GLY A 39 -46.87 34.79 -4.88
C GLY A 39 -46.18 33.46 -5.13
N GLY A 40 -45.19 33.46 -6.03
CA GLY A 40 -44.39 32.27 -6.29
C GLY A 40 -43.83 31.73 -4.98
N ILE A 41 -43.92 30.41 -4.78
CA ILE A 41 -43.16 29.74 -3.74
C ILE A 41 -41.69 29.90 -4.13
N GLU A 42 -41.07 31.00 -3.68
CA GLU A 42 -39.63 31.14 -3.65
C GLU A 42 -39.15 30.11 -2.62
N ILE A 43 -38.65 28.99 -3.12
CA ILE A 43 -37.77 28.14 -2.33
C ILE A 43 -36.49 28.96 -2.17
N GLU A 44 -36.46 29.81 -1.16
CA GLU A 44 -35.27 30.51 -0.71
C GLU A 44 -34.32 29.44 -0.18
N VAL A 45 -33.37 29.03 -1.03
CA VAL A 45 -32.19 28.32 -0.57
C VAL A 45 -31.42 29.37 0.24
N VAL A 46 -31.66 29.41 1.55
CA VAL A 46 -30.86 30.22 2.47
C VAL A 46 -29.44 29.65 2.45
N GLY A 47 -28.63 30.16 1.52
CA GLY A 47 -27.19 30.21 1.69
C GLY A 47 -26.93 31.07 2.91
N ASP A 48 -26.21 30.52 3.88
CA ASP A 48 -25.77 31.27 5.06
C ASP A 48 -24.72 32.30 4.60
N ASP A 49 -25.19 33.44 4.09
CA ASP A 49 -24.37 34.55 3.60
C ASP A 49 -23.74 35.37 4.75
N GLN A 50 -23.71 34.83 5.97
CA GLN A 50 -23.08 35.47 7.14
C GLN A 50 -21.72 34.88 7.53
N GLY A 51 -21.08 34.17 6.61
CA GLY A 51 -19.66 33.87 6.67
C GLY A 51 -18.89 34.63 5.60
N GLU A 52 -18.48 35.87 5.86
CA GLU A 52 -17.32 36.47 5.18
C GLU A 52 -16.06 35.64 5.53
N PHE A 53 -15.94 34.46 4.93
CA PHE A 53 -14.67 33.80 4.77
C PHE A 53 -14.23 34.15 3.35
N GLU A 54 -13.37 35.17 3.25
CA GLU A 54 -12.62 35.45 2.03
C GLU A 54 -11.73 34.23 1.72
N CYS A 55 -12.32 33.22 1.09
CA CYS A 55 -11.59 32.15 0.44
C CYS A 55 -11.08 32.72 -0.89
N GLU A 56 -9.89 33.32 -0.86
CA GLU A 56 -9.10 33.63 -2.04
C GLU A 56 -8.64 32.33 -2.72
N PHE A 57 -9.57 31.54 -3.25
CA PHE A 57 -9.25 30.42 -4.13
C PHE A 57 -9.91 30.66 -5.49
N ARG A 58 -9.06 30.66 -6.52
CA ARG A 58 -9.37 31.03 -7.91
C ARG A 58 -10.75 30.55 -8.38
N GLY A 59 -11.62 31.51 -8.71
CA GLY A 59 -12.78 31.28 -9.58
C GLY A 59 -14.13 31.22 -8.87
N GLN A 60 -14.53 32.27 -8.13
CA GLN A 60 -15.89 32.40 -7.65
C GLN A 60 -16.88 32.48 -8.81
N LEU A 61 -17.66 31.42 -9.01
CA LEU A 61 -18.98 31.50 -9.61
C LEU A 61 -19.95 31.88 -8.47
N GLU A 62 -20.49 33.09 -8.52
CA GLU A 62 -21.33 33.76 -7.50
C GLU A 62 -22.66 33.04 -7.16
N ASP A 63 -22.94 31.88 -7.76
CA ASP A 63 -24.22 31.15 -7.63
C ASP A 63 -24.16 30.03 -6.56
N GLY A 64 -22.99 29.75 -5.97
CA GLY A 64 -22.83 28.64 -5.01
C GLY A 64 -23.04 27.24 -5.58
N VAL A 65 -23.30 27.14 -6.90
CA VAL A 65 -23.50 25.88 -7.61
C VAL A 65 -22.18 25.39 -8.19
N ALA A 66 -21.65 24.30 -7.65
CA ALA A 66 -20.50 23.60 -8.21
C ALA A 66 -20.84 23.04 -9.61
N ARG A 67 -20.05 23.39 -10.64
CA ARG A 67 -20.26 22.94 -12.03
C ARG A 67 -18.99 22.28 -12.56
N GLY A 68 -19.16 21.21 -13.36
CA GLY A 68 -18.04 20.54 -14.03
C GLY A 68 -17.10 19.83 -13.06
N GLU A 69 -15.82 20.21 -13.06
CA GLU A 69 -14.78 19.59 -12.23
C GLU A 69 -14.90 19.90 -10.74
N GLU A 70 -15.56 21.02 -10.40
CA GLU A 70 -15.84 21.41 -9.00
C GLU A 70 -17.00 20.62 -8.39
N ALA A 71 -17.85 20.01 -9.22
CA ALA A 71 -18.92 19.13 -8.76
C ALA A 71 -18.42 17.70 -8.45
N LEU A 72 -17.16 17.39 -8.79
CA LEU A 72 -16.57 16.09 -8.51
C LEU A 72 -16.34 15.94 -7.00
N MET A 73 -16.56 14.73 -6.49
CA MET A 73 -16.27 14.45 -5.09
C MET A 73 -14.77 14.61 -4.81
N LEU A 74 -14.43 14.85 -3.55
CA LEU A 74 -13.08 15.11 -3.07
C LEU A 74 -12.01 14.08 -3.54
N LEU A 75 -12.41 12.83 -3.76
CA LEU A 75 -11.52 11.75 -4.24
C LEU A 75 -11.56 11.55 -5.76
N GLU A 76 -12.56 12.10 -6.44
CA GLU A 76 -12.74 12.02 -7.90
C GLU A 76 -11.97 13.12 -8.61
N ASN A 77 -11.86 14.31 -8.00
CA ASN A 77 -10.98 15.36 -8.48
C ASN A 77 -9.52 14.96 -8.22
N ILE A 78 -8.73 14.88 -9.29
CA ILE A 78 -7.31 14.48 -9.25
C ILE A 78 -6.47 15.48 -8.45
N GLU A 79 -6.81 16.77 -8.50
CA GLU A 79 -6.07 17.82 -7.78
C GLU A 79 -6.34 17.73 -6.27
N SER A 80 -7.61 17.63 -5.87
CA SER A 80 -8.00 17.46 -4.47
C SER A 80 -7.45 16.15 -3.88
N GLN A 81 -7.47 15.06 -4.65
CA GLN A 81 -6.87 13.79 -4.25
C GLN A 81 -5.36 13.92 -3.99
N LYS A 82 -4.62 14.60 -4.88
CA LYS A 82 -3.19 14.83 -4.71
C LYS A 82 -2.90 15.66 -3.47
N LEU A 83 -3.68 16.72 -3.24
CA LEU A 83 -3.54 17.58 -2.06
C LEU A 83 -3.75 16.78 -0.78
N ILE A 84 -4.82 15.99 -0.68
CA ILE A 84 -5.07 15.16 0.51
C ILE A 84 -3.96 14.14 0.73
N LEU A 85 -3.46 13.53 -0.34
CA LEU A 85 -2.33 12.61 -0.22
C LEU A 85 -1.06 13.32 0.23
N SER A 86 -0.77 14.54 -0.22
CA SER A 86 0.39 15.30 0.26
C SER A 86 0.24 15.68 1.73
N GLU A 87 -0.92 16.21 2.13
CA GLU A 87 -1.20 16.59 3.52
C GLU A 87 -1.13 15.38 4.47
N LEU A 88 -1.67 14.22 4.07
CA LEU A 88 -1.60 13.01 4.87
C LEU A 88 -0.17 12.45 4.98
N ASN A 89 0.64 12.56 3.93
CA ASN A 89 2.05 12.18 3.98
C ASN A 89 2.86 13.15 4.85
N GLU A 90 2.60 14.45 4.76
CA GLU A 90 3.22 15.45 5.62
C GLU A 90 2.88 15.20 7.09
N LEU A 91 1.60 14.94 7.39
CA LEU A 91 1.16 14.58 8.73
C LEU A 91 1.83 13.29 9.23
N GLN A 92 1.96 12.27 8.38
CA GLN A 92 2.67 11.03 8.73
C GLN A 92 4.14 11.31 9.08
N ILE A 93 4.84 12.11 8.27
CA ILE A 93 6.24 12.48 8.50
C ILE A 93 6.38 13.29 9.77
N PHE A 94 5.51 14.29 9.97
CA PHE A 94 5.47 15.10 11.17
C PHE A 94 5.30 14.25 12.42
N LEU A 95 4.31 13.36 12.44
CA LEU A 95 4.06 12.47 13.59
C LEU A 95 5.21 11.49 13.82
N THR A 96 5.85 11.00 12.76
CA THR A 96 7.01 10.10 12.87
C THR A 96 8.23 10.83 13.42
N SER A 97 8.49 12.06 12.97
CA SER A 97 9.55 12.92 13.51
C SER A 97 9.27 13.22 14.98
N ARG A 98 8.04 13.65 15.30
CA ARG A 98 7.60 13.95 16.67
C ARG A 98 7.76 12.75 17.60
N ARG A 99 7.38 11.56 17.15
CA ARG A 99 7.57 10.31 17.89
C ARG A 99 9.05 10.03 18.15
N THR A 100 9.90 10.30 17.16
CA THR A 100 11.35 10.07 17.26
C THR A 100 11.97 11.06 18.25
N ASP A 101 11.58 12.33 18.20
CA ASP A 101 12.03 13.36 19.15
C ASP A 101 11.67 13.02 20.59
N GLU A 102 10.51 12.42 20.83
CA GLU A 102 10.08 11.98 22.17
C GLU A 102 10.75 10.67 22.64
N MET A 103 11.35 9.90 21.72
CA MET A 103 12.05 8.63 22.02
C MET A 103 13.57 8.78 22.06
N CYS A 104 14.11 9.82 21.44
CA CYS A 104 15.55 10.04 21.32
C CYS A 104 16.03 10.89 22.51
N GLU A 105 16.81 10.28 23.40
CA GLU A 105 17.48 11.00 24.48
C GLU A 105 18.97 11.14 24.14
N SER A 106 19.34 12.11 23.29
CA SER A 106 20.74 12.56 23.21
C SER A 106 21.05 13.49 24.39
N SER A 107 22.32 13.57 24.78
CA SER A 107 22.76 14.49 25.84
C SER A 107 22.44 15.95 25.53
N SER A 108 22.35 16.33 24.25
CA SER A 108 21.87 17.63 23.76
C SER A 108 20.38 17.86 23.97
N ASP A 109 19.57 16.80 23.85
CA ASP A 109 18.11 16.88 23.78
C ASP A 109 17.51 17.09 25.17
N ILE A 110 18.20 16.62 26.22
CA ILE A 110 17.87 16.90 27.63
C ILE A 110 18.01 18.41 27.93
N TYR A 111 19.01 19.09 27.38
CA TYR A 111 19.16 20.54 27.56
C TYR A 111 18.12 21.34 26.78
N ILE A 112 17.78 20.89 25.56
CA ILE A 112 16.77 21.55 24.71
C ILE A 112 15.37 21.39 25.32
N SER A 113 14.98 20.17 25.69
CA SER A 113 13.67 19.88 26.31
C SER A 113 13.50 20.59 27.67
N GLY A 114 14.57 20.74 28.44
CA GLY A 114 14.55 21.48 29.72
C GLY A 114 14.41 23.00 29.57
N MET A 115 14.73 23.56 28.39
CA MET A 115 14.60 24.99 28.08
C MET A 115 13.38 25.32 27.21
N GLU A 116 12.71 24.31 26.67
CA GLU A 116 11.56 24.47 25.78
C GLU A 116 10.30 24.84 26.59
N ASP A 117 9.81 26.08 26.40
CA ASP A 117 8.51 26.48 26.94
C ASP A 117 7.37 25.98 26.06
N ARG A 118 7.11 24.66 26.13
CA ARG A 118 6.05 24.02 25.38
C ARG A 118 4.68 24.24 26.04
N PRO A 119 3.63 24.60 25.27
CA PRO A 119 2.25 24.71 25.76
C PRO A 119 1.81 23.46 26.53
N ALA A 120 1.03 23.65 27.61
CA ALA A 120 0.61 22.56 28.51
C ALA A 120 -0.14 21.43 27.78
N LEU A 121 -0.92 21.77 26.75
CA LEU A 121 -1.64 20.80 25.93
C LEU A 121 -0.70 19.85 25.18
N LEU A 122 0.44 20.36 24.69
CA LEU A 122 1.42 19.57 23.95
C LEU A 122 2.35 18.76 24.87
N LYS A 123 2.53 19.20 26.12
CA LYS A 123 3.22 18.43 27.17
C LYS A 123 2.40 17.24 27.68
N ALA A 124 1.07 17.31 27.58
CA ALA A 124 0.17 16.25 28.01
C ALA A 124 0.00 15.13 26.98
N ILE A 125 0.54 15.27 25.77
CA ILE A 125 0.46 14.26 24.71
C ILE A 125 1.46 13.16 25.01
N GLU A 126 0.94 11.95 25.26
CA GLU A 126 1.76 10.76 25.44
C GLU A 126 2.15 10.15 24.08
N ILE A 127 3.27 9.42 24.07
CA ILE A 127 3.73 8.65 22.90
C ILE A 127 2.65 7.66 22.44
N SER A 128 1.89 7.07 23.38
CA SER A 128 0.76 6.18 23.10
C SER A 128 -0.30 6.82 22.19
N GLN A 129 -0.55 8.13 22.35
CA GLN A 129 -1.50 8.89 21.54
C GLN A 129 -0.93 9.17 20.14
N ILE A 130 0.37 9.49 20.05
CA ILE A 130 1.06 9.67 18.77
C ILE A 130 1.05 8.37 17.95
N ASP A 131 1.29 7.23 18.60
CA ASP A 131 1.22 5.91 17.97
C ASP A 131 -0.19 5.59 17.45
N ALA A 132 -1.23 5.96 18.22
CA ALA A 132 -2.62 5.81 17.79
C ALA A 132 -2.95 6.69 16.56
N TRP A 133 -2.50 7.95 16.55
CA TRP A 133 -2.68 8.85 15.41
C TRP A 133 -1.93 8.35 14.16
N LEU A 134 -0.68 7.91 14.33
CA LEU A 134 0.08 7.28 13.25
C LEU A 134 -0.64 6.06 12.69
N GLN A 135 -1.20 5.20 13.55
CA GLN A 135 -1.97 4.05 13.09
C GLN A 135 -3.21 4.47 12.28
N GLN A 136 -3.92 5.51 12.69
CA GLN A 136 -5.08 6.03 11.96
C GLN A 136 -4.68 6.63 10.61
N VAL A 137 -3.66 7.49 10.58
CA VAL A 137 -3.14 8.11 9.35
C VAL A 137 -2.66 7.04 8.37
N ASN A 138 -1.90 6.05 8.85
CA ASN A 138 -1.46 4.91 8.05
C ASN A 138 -2.64 4.09 7.53
N GLY A 139 -3.68 3.90 8.34
CA GLY A 139 -4.90 3.20 7.94
C GLY A 139 -5.67 3.94 6.84
N VAL A 140 -5.75 5.28 6.92
CA VAL A 140 -6.37 6.11 5.89
C VAL A 140 -5.53 6.10 4.61
N LEU A 141 -4.21 6.29 4.72
CA LEU A 141 -3.29 6.22 3.59
C LEU A 141 -3.34 4.86 2.87
N ALA A 142 -3.43 3.76 3.61
CA ALA A 142 -3.57 2.43 3.03
C ALA A 142 -4.89 2.27 2.26
N LYS A 143 -5.99 2.83 2.77
CA LYS A 143 -7.30 2.80 2.10
C LYS A 143 -7.34 3.67 0.85
N LEU A 144 -6.65 4.82 0.84
CA LEU A 144 -6.56 5.73 -0.30
C LEU A 144 -5.60 5.22 -1.37
N ASN A 145 -4.51 4.55 -0.97
CA ASN A 145 -3.54 3.94 -1.88
C ASN A 145 -3.87 2.49 -2.29
N ASP A 146 -5.10 2.03 -2.02
CA ASP A 146 -5.55 0.73 -2.47
C ASP A 146 -5.52 0.68 -4.01
N PRO A 147 -4.70 -0.19 -4.63
CA PRO A 147 -4.52 -0.22 -6.08
C PRO A 147 -5.85 -0.44 -6.81
N GLN A 148 -6.78 -1.21 -6.23
CA GLN A 148 -8.07 -1.45 -6.86
C GLN A 148 -8.90 -0.17 -6.96
N LYS A 149 -8.95 0.63 -5.89
CA LYS A 149 -9.67 1.91 -5.88
C LYS A 149 -8.98 2.94 -6.78
N LEU A 150 -7.65 2.99 -6.78
CA LEU A 150 -6.90 3.87 -7.68
C LEU A 150 -7.19 3.55 -9.16
N HIS A 151 -7.29 2.26 -9.52
CA HIS A 151 -7.71 1.88 -10.87
C HIS A 151 -9.15 2.33 -11.16
N LEU A 152 -10.09 2.13 -10.24
CA LEU A 152 -11.48 2.57 -10.40
C LEU A 152 -11.60 4.09 -10.59
N PHE A 153 -10.90 4.87 -9.77
CA PHE A 153 -10.86 6.33 -9.90
C PHE A 153 -10.28 6.75 -11.25
N LYS A 154 -9.23 6.08 -11.73
CA LYS A 154 -8.63 6.36 -13.05
C LYS A 154 -9.53 5.98 -14.22
N ILE A 155 -10.26 4.87 -14.12
CA ILE A 155 -11.26 4.47 -15.12
C ILE A 155 -12.37 5.51 -15.21
N ARG A 156 -12.80 6.05 -14.07
CA ARG A 156 -13.86 7.06 -13.99
C ARG A 156 -13.41 8.45 -14.47
N SER A 157 -12.17 8.83 -14.20
CA SER A 157 -11.63 10.15 -14.54
C SER A 157 -11.08 10.23 -15.96
N SER A 158 -10.62 9.12 -16.54
CA SER A 158 -10.08 9.10 -17.91
C SER A 158 -10.49 7.84 -18.68
N PRO A 159 -11.28 7.96 -19.76
CA PRO A 159 -11.64 6.81 -20.59
C PRO A 159 -10.42 6.19 -21.31
N HIS A 160 -9.42 7.00 -21.65
CA HIS A 160 -8.17 6.53 -22.29
C HIS A 160 -7.32 5.65 -21.36
N TYR A 161 -7.53 5.75 -20.04
CA TYR A 161 -6.85 4.88 -19.08
C TYR A 161 -7.17 3.39 -19.31
N VAL A 162 -8.38 3.08 -19.76
CA VAL A 162 -8.77 1.68 -20.04
C VAL A 162 -8.00 1.14 -21.25
N GLU A 163 -7.86 1.93 -22.32
CA GLU A 163 -7.12 1.54 -23.51
C GLU A 163 -5.65 1.28 -23.18
N THR A 164 -5.00 2.21 -22.47
CA THR A 164 -3.61 2.04 -22.04
C THR A 164 -3.45 0.84 -21.10
N LEU A 165 -4.44 0.56 -20.24
CA LEU A 165 -4.42 -0.63 -19.38
C LEU A 165 -4.48 -1.93 -20.19
N VAL A 166 -5.31 -1.97 -21.23
CA VAL A 166 -5.40 -3.11 -22.15
C VAL A 166 -4.08 -3.30 -22.90
N GLU A 167 -3.50 -2.25 -23.47
CA GLU A 167 -2.21 -2.31 -24.15
C GLU A 167 -1.09 -2.83 -23.22
N ASN A 168 -1.06 -2.36 -21.97
CA ASN A 168 -0.09 -2.83 -20.97
C ASN A 168 -0.28 -4.33 -20.64
N LEU A 169 -1.53 -4.80 -20.56
CA LEU A 169 -1.81 -6.21 -20.31
C LEU A 169 -1.43 -7.08 -21.51
N GLU A 170 -1.70 -6.63 -22.73
CA GLU A 170 -1.28 -7.30 -23.95
C GLU A 170 0.25 -7.36 -24.06
N GLN A 171 0.94 -6.27 -23.73
CA GLN A 171 2.40 -6.25 -23.68
C GLN A 171 2.92 -7.26 -22.66
N LYS A 172 2.39 -7.28 -21.43
CA LYS A 172 2.79 -8.26 -20.40
C LYS A 172 2.55 -9.71 -20.86
N ARG A 173 1.40 -9.98 -21.47
CA ARG A 173 1.06 -11.28 -22.04
C ARG A 173 2.01 -11.67 -23.17
N SER A 174 2.40 -10.73 -24.03
CA SER A 174 3.33 -11.00 -25.14
C SER A 174 4.72 -11.44 -24.64
N ILE A 175 5.16 -10.92 -23.50
CA ILE A 175 6.48 -11.22 -22.94
C ILE A 175 6.46 -12.49 -22.07
N GLU A 176 5.30 -12.95 -21.62
CA GLU A 176 5.12 -14.19 -20.82
C GLU A 176 5.86 -15.39 -21.44
N SER A 177 5.61 -15.67 -22.72
CA SER A 177 6.27 -16.77 -23.45
C SER A 177 7.79 -16.60 -23.54
N ARG A 178 8.29 -15.36 -23.57
CA ARG A 178 9.73 -15.09 -23.55
C ARG A 178 10.31 -15.40 -22.16
N TYR A 179 9.63 -15.00 -21.09
CA TYR A 179 10.07 -15.29 -19.73
C TYR A 179 10.02 -16.79 -19.40
N GLU A 180 9.03 -17.52 -19.90
CA GLU A 180 8.98 -18.98 -19.67
C GLU A 180 10.15 -19.68 -20.37
N ARG A 181 10.48 -19.29 -21.61
CA ARG A 181 11.69 -19.78 -22.30
C ARG A 181 12.99 -19.39 -21.59
N LEU A 182 13.05 -18.17 -21.05
CA LEU A 182 14.21 -17.73 -20.28
C LEU A 182 14.36 -18.56 -19.00
N ARG A 183 13.25 -18.86 -18.32
CA ARG A 183 13.22 -19.69 -17.13
C ARG A 183 13.74 -21.10 -17.42
N THR A 184 13.29 -21.75 -18.49
CA THR A 184 13.78 -23.09 -18.86
C THR A 184 15.28 -23.08 -19.15
N LEU A 185 15.75 -22.10 -19.94
CA LEU A 185 17.18 -21.95 -20.25
C LEU A 185 18.03 -21.68 -19.00
N MET A 186 17.52 -20.91 -18.03
CA MET A 186 18.21 -20.65 -16.78
C MET A 186 18.31 -21.89 -15.89
N VAL A 187 17.28 -22.73 -15.88
CA VAL A 187 17.31 -24.02 -15.17
C VAL A 187 18.31 -24.98 -15.82
N GLU A 188 18.29 -25.09 -17.14
CA GLU A 188 19.24 -25.91 -17.91
C GLU A 188 20.68 -25.44 -17.68
N GLY A 189 20.95 -24.14 -17.86
CA GLY A 189 22.28 -23.56 -17.63
C GLY A 189 22.76 -23.70 -16.18
N SER A 190 21.85 -23.59 -15.20
CA SER A 190 22.18 -23.83 -13.80
C SER A 190 22.56 -25.30 -13.55
N GLN A 191 21.87 -26.24 -14.19
CA GLN A 191 22.15 -27.66 -14.08
C GLN A 191 23.48 -28.01 -14.74
N GLU A 192 23.76 -27.51 -15.94
CA GLU A 192 25.05 -27.70 -16.62
C GLU A 192 26.21 -27.14 -15.81
N ALA A 193 26.07 -25.93 -15.27
CA ALA A 193 27.10 -25.32 -14.41
C ALA A 193 27.33 -26.15 -13.14
N ARG A 194 26.27 -26.71 -12.55
CA ARG A 194 26.37 -27.58 -11.38
C ARG A 194 27.09 -28.88 -11.71
N GLU A 195 26.78 -29.52 -12.83
CA GLU A 195 27.46 -30.73 -13.30
C GLU A 195 28.94 -30.47 -13.57
N ALA A 196 29.25 -29.38 -14.28
CA ALA A 196 30.63 -28.96 -14.52
C ALA A 196 31.39 -28.70 -13.21
N ALA A 197 30.77 -28.04 -12.24
CA ALA A 197 31.36 -27.80 -10.92
C ALA A 197 31.61 -29.12 -10.17
N THR A 198 30.67 -30.07 -10.18
CA THR A 198 30.87 -31.37 -9.52
C THR A 198 32.01 -32.18 -10.14
N LYS A 199 32.13 -32.16 -11.48
CA LYS A 199 33.22 -32.81 -12.20
C LYS A 199 34.57 -32.14 -11.93
N ALA A 200 34.62 -30.81 -11.92
CA ALA A 200 35.82 -30.07 -11.55
C ALA A 200 36.23 -30.35 -10.09
N GLN A 201 35.26 -30.44 -9.19
CA GLN A 201 35.51 -30.76 -7.78
C GLN A 201 36.03 -32.19 -7.59
N SER A 202 35.51 -33.18 -8.34
CA SER A 202 36.05 -34.54 -8.27
C SER A 202 37.49 -34.60 -8.80
N GLN A 203 37.77 -33.95 -9.92
CA GLN A 203 39.12 -33.86 -10.48
C GLN A 203 40.09 -33.15 -9.52
N LEU A 204 39.64 -32.08 -8.87
CA LEU A 204 40.44 -31.36 -7.87
C LEU A 204 40.80 -32.26 -6.68
N LYS A 205 39.85 -33.11 -6.22
CA LYS A 205 40.11 -34.09 -5.17
C LYS A 205 41.18 -35.11 -5.59
N ASP A 206 41.08 -35.66 -6.80
CA ASP A 206 42.04 -36.63 -7.31
C ASP A 206 43.45 -36.02 -7.41
N VAL A 207 43.56 -34.80 -7.93
CA VAL A 207 44.82 -34.06 -8.00
C VAL A 207 45.36 -33.76 -6.60
N SER A 208 44.52 -33.31 -5.67
CA SER A 208 44.91 -33.04 -4.27
C SER A 208 45.48 -34.29 -3.58
N ILE A 209 44.87 -35.46 -3.78
CA ILE A 209 45.37 -36.74 -3.25
C ILE A 209 46.72 -37.08 -3.89
N ALA A 210 46.83 -37.01 -5.22
CA ALA A 210 48.08 -37.30 -5.93
C ALA A 210 49.22 -36.37 -5.50
N THR A 211 48.95 -35.07 -5.34
CA THR A 211 49.92 -34.08 -4.85
C THR A 211 50.35 -34.38 -3.42
N ARG A 212 49.44 -34.81 -2.53
CA ARG A 212 49.77 -35.20 -1.15
C ARG A 212 50.65 -36.45 -1.10
N VAL A 213 50.41 -37.42 -1.98
CA VAL A 213 51.26 -38.62 -2.11
C VAL A 213 52.65 -38.23 -2.61
N LEU A 214 52.73 -37.43 -3.67
CA LEU A 214 53.98 -36.95 -4.24
C LEU A 214 54.79 -36.14 -3.21
N GLN A 215 54.12 -35.27 -2.43
CA GLN A 215 54.76 -34.50 -1.36
C GLN A 215 55.45 -35.42 -0.35
N LYS A 216 54.74 -36.45 0.15
CA LYS A 216 55.32 -37.41 1.10
C LYS A 216 56.50 -38.17 0.51
N GLN A 217 56.39 -38.62 -0.73
CA GLN A 217 57.50 -39.30 -1.43
C GLN A 217 58.72 -38.40 -1.57
N LEU A 218 58.52 -37.11 -1.88
CA LEU A 218 59.60 -36.14 -2.00
C LEU A 218 60.26 -35.85 -0.64
N GLU A 219 59.46 -35.71 0.42
CA GLU A 219 59.93 -35.52 1.79
C GLU A 219 60.78 -36.70 2.28
N GLU A 220 60.35 -37.94 1.97
CA GLU A 220 61.10 -39.16 2.27
C GLU A 220 62.43 -39.24 1.50
N GLU A 221 62.42 -38.96 0.20
CA GLU A 221 63.64 -38.97 -0.64
C GLU A 221 64.64 -37.89 -0.21
N ILE A 222 64.17 -36.70 0.16
CA ILE A 222 65.03 -35.64 0.69
C ILE A 222 65.57 -36.06 2.07
N SER A 223 64.74 -36.59 2.96
CA SER A 223 65.17 -37.08 4.28
C SER A 223 66.30 -38.13 4.18
N LYS A 224 66.21 -39.07 3.22
CA LYS A 224 67.27 -40.05 2.93
C LYS A 224 68.59 -39.38 2.53
N LYS A 225 68.54 -38.34 1.69
CA LYS A 225 69.74 -37.58 1.30
C LYS A 225 70.39 -36.81 2.45
N TYR A 226 69.63 -36.48 3.49
CA TYR A 226 70.09 -35.73 4.66
C TYR A 226 70.12 -36.57 5.95
N ASN A 227 70.58 -37.82 5.86
CA ASN A 227 70.85 -38.73 6.99
C ASN A 227 69.65 -38.90 7.95
N GLY A 228 68.42 -38.98 7.42
CA GLY A 228 67.22 -39.28 8.20
C GLY A 228 66.65 -38.11 8.99
N ARG A 229 67.06 -36.86 8.70
CA ARG A 229 66.42 -35.67 9.28
C ARG A 229 65.03 -35.47 8.67
N THR A 230 64.03 -35.21 9.51
CA THR A 230 62.65 -34.94 9.07
C THR A 230 62.59 -33.66 8.24
N VAL A 231 61.97 -33.74 7.06
CA VAL A 231 61.77 -32.60 6.14
C VAL A 231 60.29 -32.50 5.80
N ASN A 232 59.71 -31.30 5.95
CA ASN A 232 58.33 -31.00 5.59
C ASN A 232 58.32 -29.88 4.53
N ILE A 233 57.64 -30.10 3.41
CA ILE A 233 57.53 -29.12 2.32
C ILE A 233 56.40 -28.15 2.67
N MET A 234 56.74 -26.89 2.88
CA MET A 234 55.81 -25.81 3.21
C MET A 234 55.70 -24.81 2.04
N GLY A 235 54.62 -24.02 2.01
CA GLY A 235 54.44 -22.91 1.06
C GLY A 235 53.23 -23.09 0.13
N GLY A 236 53.38 -22.75 -1.15
CA GLY A 236 52.26 -22.71 -2.11
C GLY A 236 51.53 -24.04 -2.30
N ILE A 237 52.24 -25.17 -2.15
CA ILE A 237 51.65 -26.52 -2.23
C ILE A 237 50.71 -26.77 -1.04
N GLN A 238 51.09 -26.34 0.16
CA GLN A 238 50.26 -26.47 1.35
C GLN A 238 49.03 -25.55 1.29
N ALA A 239 49.17 -24.33 0.75
CA ALA A 239 48.04 -23.43 0.53
C ALA A 239 47.04 -24.01 -0.49
N ALA A 240 47.53 -24.60 -1.59
CA ALA A 240 46.69 -25.24 -2.60
C ALA A 240 45.97 -26.50 -2.06
N LEU A 241 46.63 -27.29 -1.20
CA LEU A 241 46.06 -28.49 -0.57
C LEU A 241 45.05 -28.18 0.55
N MET A 242 45.14 -27.02 1.20
CA MET A 242 44.17 -26.58 2.22
C MET A 242 42.94 -25.90 1.60
N ALA A 243 43.05 -25.37 0.38
CA ALA A 243 41.95 -24.74 -0.34
C ALA A 243 41.10 -25.73 -1.16
N SER A 244 41.56 -26.99 -1.33
CA SER A 244 40.84 -28.09 -2.01
C SER A 244 39.98 -28.89 -1.05
#